data_AF-A0A3N5IKK3-F1
#
_entry.id   AF-A0A3N5IKK3-F1
#
_cell.length_a   1.000
_cell.length_b   1.000
_cell.length_c   1.000
_cell.angle_alpha   90.00
_cell.angle_beta   90.00
_cell.angle_gamma   90.00
#
_symmetry.space_group_name_H-M   'P 1'
#
loop_
_entity.id
_entity.type
_entity.pdbx_description
1 polymer ?
#
loop_
_entity_poly.entity_id
_entity_poly.type
_entity_poly.pdbx_seq_one_letter_code
_entity_poly.pdbx_strand_id
1 'polypeptide(L)' 'MSAVILGGGPAGAAAALTLLDAQIPVTIVEREPFPRYRPGETLHPGV' A
#
# COMPACT_ATOMS: atom_id res chain seq x y z
N MET A 1 0.32 8.06 -17.70
CA MET A 1 0.76 6.76 -17.15
C MET A 1 -0.07 6.48 -15.91
N SER A 2 -0.49 5.25 -15.66
CA SER A 2 -1.19 4.85 -14.43
C SER A 2 -0.67 3.49 -13.96
N ALA A 3 -0.83 3.19 -12.67
CA ALA A 3 -0.35 1.96 -12.06
C ALA A 3 -1.47 1.21 -11.31
N VAL A 4 -1.40 -0.12 -11.36
CA VAL A 4 -2.24 -1.01 -10.55
C VAL A 4 -1.36 -1.67 -9.50
N ILE A 5 -1.74 -1.56 -8.23
CA ILE A 5 -1.03 -2.13 -7.10
C ILE A 5 -1.85 -3.29 -6.54
N LEU A 6 -1.24 -4.48 -6.48
CA LEU A 6 -1.86 -5.67 -5.90
C LEU A 6 -1.45 -5.81 -4.44
N GLY A 7 -2.42 -5.72 -3.54
CA GLY A 7 -2.25 -5.76 -2.10
C GLY A 7 -2.29 -4.37 -1.45
N GLY A 8 -3.18 -4.21 -0.46
CA GLY A 8 -3.36 -2.98 0.33
C GLY A 8 -2.63 -3.01 1.67
N GLY A 9 -1.58 -3.82 1.82
CA GLY A 9 -0.71 -3.80 3.00
C GLY A 9 0.22 -2.58 3.05
N PRO A 10 1.11 -2.48 4.04
CA PRO A 10 2.00 -1.32 4.23
C PRO A 10 2.80 -0.96 2.97
N ALA A 11 3.37 -1.96 2.29
CA ALA A 11 4.11 -1.77 1.04
C ALA A 11 3.24 -1.20 -0.09
N GLY A 12 2.02 -1.73 -0.26
CA GLY A 12 1.12 -1.27 -1.33
C GLY A 12 0.57 0.13 -1.07
N ALA A 13 0.24 0.43 0.19
CA ALA A 13 -0.17 1.78 0.60
C ALA A 13 0.96 2.79 0.43
N ALA A 14 2.19 2.47 0.88
CA ALA A 14 3.35 3.34 0.72
C ALA A 14 3.65 3.61 -0.77
N ALA A 15 3.65 2.57 -1.61
CA ALA A 15 3.86 2.72 -3.06
C ALA A 15 2.78 3.59 -3.71
N ALA A 16 1.51 3.42 -3.32
CA ALA A 16 0.41 4.23 -3.83
C ALA A 16 0.59 5.71 -3.47
N LEU A 17 0.94 6.00 -2.22
CA LEU A 17 1.19 7.37 -1.77
C LEU A 17 2.36 8.01 -2.51
N THR A 18 3.49 7.31 -2.65
CA THR A 18 4.65 7.82 -3.40
C THR A 18 4.33 8.11 -4.87
N LEU A 19 3.53 7.26 -5.52
CA LEU A 19 3.12 7.48 -6.92
C LEU A 19 2.11 8.64 -7.05
N LEU A 20 1.20 8.77 -6.08
CA LEU A 20 0.26 9.89 -6.03
C LEU A 20 0.98 11.23 -5.81
N ASP A 21 2.01 11.27 -4.97
CA ASP A 21 2.85 12.47 -4.79
C ASP A 21 3.49 12.88 -6.12
N ALA A 22 3.92 11.90 -6.92
CA ALA A 22 4.43 12.11 -8.28
C ALA A 22 3.33 12.39 -9.34
N GLN A 23 2.07 12.61 -8.92
CA GLN A 23 0.91 12.87 -9.79
C GLN A 23 0.59 11.73 -10.76
N ILE A 24 0.92 10.48 -10.38
CA ILE A 24 0.61 9.28 -11.17
C ILE A 24 -0.67 8.64 -10.59
N PRO A 25 -1.75 8.51 -11.39
CA PRO A 25 -2.97 7.82 -10.94
C PRO A 25 -2.70 6.36 -10.59
N VAL A 26 -3.26 5.92 -9.46
CA VAL A 26 -3.11 4.53 -8.97
C VAL A 26 -4.46 3.90 -8.62
N THR A 27 -4.54 2.58 -8.75
CA THR A 27 -5.64 1.76 -8.24
C THR A 27 -5.07 0.63 -7.40
N ILE A 28 -5.53 0.49 -6.16
CA ILE A 28 -5.17 -0.63 -5.28
C ILE A 28 -6.26 -1.69 -5.35
N VAL A 29 -5.86 -2.95 -5.53
CA VAL A 29 -6.74 -4.11 -5.41
C VAL A 29 -6.25 -4.97 -4.25
N GLU A 30 -7.05 -5.09 -3.20
CA GLU A 30 -6.80 -5.95 -2.05
C GLU A 30 -7.80 -7.11 -2.04
N ARG A 31 -7.31 -8.30 -1.65
CA ARG A 31 -8.11 -9.53 -1.61
C ARG A 31 -9.04 -9.57 -0.41
N GLU A 32 -8.58 -9.09 0.75
CA GLU A 32 -9.28 -9.19 2.02
C GLU A 32 -9.80 -7.82 2.48
N PRO A 33 -11.06 -7.73 2.96
CA PRO A 33 -11.57 -6.49 3.53
C PRO A 33 -10.76 -6.09 4.78
N PHE A 34 -10.66 -4.79 5.03
CA PHE A 34 -10.08 -4.26 6.26
C PHE A 34 -11.18 -4.00 7.32
N PRO A 35 -10.88 -4.17 8.63
CA PRO A 35 -9.60 -4.65 9.18
C PRO A 35 -9.44 -6.16 9.05
N ARG A 36 -8.18 -6.62 9.06
CA ARG A 36 -7.80 -8.03 8.99
C ARG A 36 -6.57 -8.30 9.85
N TYR A 37 -6.52 -9.48 10.47
CA TYR A 37 -5.37 -9.90 11.25
C TYR A 37 -4.17 -10.20 10.33
N ARG A 38 -3.01 -9.60 10.61
CA ARG A 38 -1.70 -9.99 10.04
C ARG A 38 -0.59 -9.73 11.06
N PRO A 39 0.34 -10.67 11.30
CA PRO A 39 1.51 -10.45 12.14
C PRO A 39 2.50 -9.49 11.48
N GLY A 40 3.38 -8.86 12.27
CA GLY A 40 4.39 -7.91 11.79
C GLY A 40 4.48 -6.62 12.59
N GLU A 41 4.33 -6.71 13.91
CA GLU A 41 4.14 -5.56 14.80
C GLU A 41 5.45 -4.84 15.14
N THR A 42 6.60 -5.50 14.99
CA THR A 42 7.91 -4.88 15.23
C THR A 42 8.37 -4.13 13.98
N LEU A 43 8.47 -2.81 14.11
CA LEU A 43 8.89 -1.93 13.03
C LEU A 43 10.27 -1.31 13.32
N HIS A 44 11.04 -1.08 12.27
CA HIS A 44 12.27 -0.31 12.34
C HIS A 44 11.93 1.19 12.47
N PRO A 45 12.71 2.04 13.16
CA PRO A 45 12.40 3.47 13.32
C PRO A 45 12.26 4.28 12.02
N GLY A 46 12.76 3.74 10.91
CA GLY A 46 12.65 4.36 9.58
C GLY A 46 11.47 3.86 8.74
N VAL A 47 10.57 3.06 9.33
CA VAL A 47 9.30 2.61 8.73
C VAL A 47 8.17 3.45 9.29
#